data_AF-A0A9P5XWE3-F1
#
_entry.id   AF-A0A9P5XWE3-F1
#
_cell.length_a   1.000
_cell.length_b   1.000
_cell.length_c   1.000
_cell.angle_alpha   90.00
_cell.angle_beta   90.00
_cell.angle_gamma   90.00
#
_symmetry.space_group_name_H-M   'P 1'
#
loop_
_entity.id
_entity.type
_entity.pdbx_description
1 polymer ?
#
loop_
_entity_poly.entity_id
_entity_poly.type
_entity_poly.pdbx_seq_one_letter_code
_entity_poly.pdbx_strand_id
1 'polypeptide(L)'
;MPAPVATTTNQFVYIRVRRDLLLPILSIPTDPPPAGSQSPGHIYLIEGALEDIKRYAGATVDWVIKVAHLICDPRGASRVYNHTTDTPSDWYTLDKTSSWREVVQGDPLLPGIYEFETTSPISLSKLSERDNHSVTTPGSKSSSSTFAEHIKSRDGFKCVVTGSTTVLVVSHLIPKRMGSEGTKAVVTRFSGAQEAIDIHRFDPRIGILLFTSLYSLVDCYKLGFYNVTGNTYIHISSEAVI
;
A
#
# COMPACT_ATOMS: atom_id res chain seq x y z
N MET A 1 41.54 24.53 -20.73
CA MET A 1 41.04 23.31 -20.06
C MET A 1 39.55 23.50 -19.79
N PRO A 2 38.65 22.64 -20.30
CA PRO A 2 37.26 22.68 -19.88
C PRO A 2 37.14 22.17 -18.44
N ALA A 3 36.29 22.81 -17.63
CA ALA A 3 35.99 22.39 -16.27
C ALA A 3 35.29 21.01 -16.28
N PRO A 4 35.52 20.14 -15.29
CA PRO A 4 34.82 18.87 -15.20
C PRO A 4 33.33 19.14 -14.97
N VAL A 5 32.50 18.61 -15.86
CA VAL A 5 31.05 18.56 -15.69
C VAL A 5 30.78 17.63 -14.51
N ALA A 6 30.22 18.17 -13.43
CA ALA A 6 29.76 17.37 -12.31
C ALA A 6 28.64 16.45 -12.81
N THR A 7 28.94 15.17 -12.97
CA THR A 7 27.93 14.13 -13.11
C THR A 7 27.18 14.08 -11.78
N THR A 8 25.97 14.63 -11.74
CA THR A 8 25.04 14.42 -10.65
C THR A 8 24.74 12.93 -10.59
N THR A 9 25.42 12.22 -9.67
CA THR A 9 25.09 10.84 -9.35
C THR A 9 23.65 10.85 -8.85
N ASN A 10 22.73 10.25 -9.61
CA ASN A 10 21.35 10.15 -9.16
C ASN A 10 21.34 9.34 -7.86
N GLN A 11 21.04 10.02 -6.76
CA GLN A 11 20.92 9.43 -5.44
C GLN A 11 19.54 8.77 -5.32
N PHE A 12 19.49 7.50 -4.93
CA PHE A 12 18.27 6.74 -4.81
C PHE A 12 18.07 6.17 -3.41
N VAL A 13 16.80 5.93 -3.07
CA VAL A 13 16.36 5.25 -1.85
C VAL A 13 15.61 4.00 -2.25
N TYR A 14 15.97 2.88 -1.62
CA TYR A 14 15.31 1.59 -1.80
C TYR A 14 14.77 1.15 -0.46
N ILE A 15 13.49 0.82 -0.39
CA ILE A 15 12.88 0.18 0.77
C ILE A 15 12.54 -1.22 0.35
N ARG A 16 13.10 -2.23 1.03
CA ARG A 16 12.96 -3.63 0.63
C ARG A 16 12.73 -4.56 1.82
N VAL A 17 12.34 -5.77 1.48
CA VAL A 17 12.12 -6.89 2.39
C VAL A 17 12.66 -8.17 1.77
N ARG A 18 13.10 -9.12 2.58
CA ARG A 18 13.49 -10.45 2.09
C ARG A 18 12.25 -11.28 1.72
N ARG A 19 12.33 -12.01 0.61
CA ARG A 19 11.21 -12.85 0.13
C ARG A 19 10.84 -13.99 1.06
N ASP A 20 11.82 -14.56 1.77
CA ASP A 20 11.59 -15.66 2.72
C ASP A 20 10.80 -15.24 3.96
N LEU A 21 10.73 -13.94 4.23
CA LEU A 21 9.87 -13.38 5.28
C LEU A 21 8.41 -13.24 4.83
N LEU A 22 8.12 -13.34 3.53
CA LEU A 22 6.74 -13.31 3.06
C LEU A 22 6.11 -14.69 3.23
N LEU A 23 4.90 -14.75 3.79
CA LEU A 23 4.15 -16.00 3.79
C LEU A 23 3.73 -16.33 2.36
N PRO A 24 4.12 -17.51 1.82
CA PRO A 24 3.65 -17.92 0.52
C PRO A 24 2.13 -18.05 0.55
N ILE A 25 1.49 -17.40 -0.42
CA ILE A 25 0.10 -17.66 -0.74
C ILE A 25 0.03 -19.08 -1.30
N LEU A 26 -0.86 -19.92 -0.74
CA LEU A 26 -1.09 -21.28 -1.28
C LEU A 26 -1.37 -21.17 -2.78
N SER A 27 -0.47 -21.75 -3.57
CA SER A 27 -0.31 -21.41 -4.98
C SER A 27 -1.51 -21.88 -5.81
N ILE A 28 -2.24 -20.95 -6.42
CA ILE A 28 -3.04 -21.24 -7.62
C ILE A 28 -2.07 -21.16 -8.82
N PRO A 29 -2.08 -22.13 -9.75
CA PRO A 29 -1.21 -22.08 -10.92
C PRO A 29 -1.58 -20.86 -11.77
N THR A 30 -0.70 -19.88 -11.85
CA THR A 30 -0.87 -18.72 -12.74
C THR A 30 0.42 -18.47 -13.51
N ASP A 31 0.24 -18.08 -14.77
CA ASP A 31 1.27 -17.82 -15.80
C ASP A 31 2.48 -17.00 -15.33
N PRO A 32 3.64 -17.14 -16.00
CA PRO A 32 4.88 -16.50 -15.60
C PRO A 32 4.72 -14.97 -15.52
N PRO A 33 5.24 -14.34 -14.45
CA PRO A 33 5.14 -12.90 -14.26
C PRO A 33 5.87 -12.13 -15.37
N PRO A 34 5.43 -10.89 -15.70
CA PRO A 34 6.11 -10.07 -16.70
C PRO A 34 7.56 -9.83 -16.29
N ALA A 35 8.48 -10.04 -17.24
CA ALA A 35 9.92 -9.93 -17.03
C ALA A 35 10.30 -8.47 -16.70
N GLY A 36 10.52 -8.20 -15.41
CA GLY A 36 11.07 -6.95 -14.90
C GLY A 36 11.79 -7.19 -13.57
N SER A 37 13.13 -7.16 -13.60
CA SER A 37 14.11 -6.95 -12.51
C SER A 37 13.90 -7.59 -11.13
N GLN A 38 13.10 -8.66 -11.01
CA GLN A 38 12.93 -9.38 -9.77
C GLN A 38 14.18 -10.21 -9.44
N SER A 39 15.13 -9.58 -8.74
CA SER A 39 16.35 -10.27 -8.29
C SER A 39 16.04 -11.34 -7.25
N PRO A 40 16.74 -12.48 -7.26
CA PRO A 40 16.48 -13.58 -6.34
C PRO A 40 16.84 -13.15 -4.91
N GLY A 41 15.84 -13.12 -4.00
CA GLY A 41 16.06 -12.91 -2.56
C GLY A 41 15.26 -11.76 -1.94
N HIS A 42 15.02 -10.67 -2.67
CA HIS A 42 14.41 -9.45 -2.13
C HIS A 42 13.20 -8.96 -2.93
N ILE A 43 12.29 -8.27 -2.25
CA ILE A 43 11.20 -7.49 -2.84
C ILE A 43 11.37 -6.04 -2.47
N TYR A 44 11.37 -5.18 -3.49
CA TYR A 44 11.44 -3.74 -3.35
C TYR A 44 10.02 -3.20 -3.18
N LEU A 45 9.74 -2.64 -2.01
CA LEU A 45 8.46 -2.03 -1.67
C LEU A 45 8.36 -0.63 -2.27
N ILE A 46 9.46 0.12 -2.20
CA ILE A 46 9.57 1.48 -2.73
C ILE A 46 10.96 1.65 -3.34
N GLU A 47 11.02 2.23 -4.52
CA GLU A 47 12.24 2.68 -5.18
C GLU A 47 11.97 4.09 -5.72
N GLY A 48 12.92 5.00 -5.51
CA GLY A 48 12.81 6.35 -6.07
C GLY A 48 14.03 7.21 -5.83
N ALA A 49 14.13 8.30 -6.56
CA ALA A 49 15.16 9.30 -6.34
C ALA A 49 15.01 9.90 -4.94
N LEU A 50 16.13 10.15 -4.26
CA LEU A 50 16.14 10.69 -2.90
C LEU A 50 15.31 11.96 -2.78
N GLU A 51 15.41 12.87 -3.76
CA GLU A 51 14.66 14.12 -3.78
C GLU A 51 13.15 13.90 -3.93
N ASP A 52 12.73 12.89 -4.70
CA ASP A 52 11.31 12.55 -4.81
C ASP A 52 10.79 11.94 -3.50
N ILE A 53 11.55 11.05 -2.87
CA ILE A 53 11.18 10.48 -1.58
C ILE A 53 11.15 11.56 -0.48
N LYS A 54 12.12 12.48 -0.44
CA LYS A 54 12.14 13.61 0.52
C LYS A 54 10.91 14.50 0.44
N ARG A 55 10.31 14.68 -0.75
CA ARG A 55 9.05 15.46 -0.87
C ARG A 55 7.92 14.86 -0.04
N TYR A 56 7.90 13.54 0.13
CA TYR A 56 6.88 12.84 0.93
C TYR A 56 7.35 12.56 2.36
N ALA A 57 8.60 12.17 2.52
CA ALA A 57 9.18 11.72 3.79
C ALA A 57 9.70 12.86 4.68
N GLY A 58 9.95 14.03 4.11
CA GLY A 58 10.75 15.07 4.74
C GLY A 58 12.23 14.72 4.73
N ALA A 59 12.98 15.26 5.71
CA ALA A 59 14.43 15.10 5.80
C ALA A 59 14.88 13.89 6.65
N THR A 60 13.94 13.16 7.26
CA THR A 60 14.24 12.07 8.20
C THR A 60 13.66 10.73 7.75
N VAL A 61 14.16 9.66 8.36
CA VAL A 61 13.70 8.27 8.10
C VAL A 61 12.35 7.95 8.73
N ASP A 62 11.75 8.86 9.51
CA ASP A 62 10.49 8.64 10.23
C ASP A 62 9.39 8.10 9.32
N TRP A 63 9.29 8.64 8.11
CA TRP A 63 8.32 8.17 7.11
C TRP A 63 8.66 6.77 6.59
N VAL A 64 9.94 6.46 6.37
CA VAL A 64 10.40 5.14 5.93
C VAL A 64 10.06 4.09 6.99
N ILE A 65 10.42 4.37 8.25
CA ILE A 65 10.09 3.52 9.40
C ILE A 65 8.57 3.29 9.46
N LYS A 66 7.79 4.38 9.41
CA LYS A 66 6.34 4.30 9.46
C LYS A 66 5.75 3.47 8.32
N VAL A 67 6.17 3.69 7.08
CA VAL A 67 5.68 2.94 5.92
C VAL A 67 6.08 1.48 6.00
N ALA A 68 7.32 1.19 6.38
CA ALA A 68 7.79 -0.18 6.52
C ALA A 68 6.99 -0.93 7.61
N HIS A 69 6.77 -0.32 8.77
CA HIS A 69 5.88 -0.88 9.79
C HIS A 69 4.45 -1.05 9.29
N LEU A 70 3.86 -0.05 8.63
CA LEU A 70 2.51 -0.16 8.10
C LEU A 70 2.37 -1.37 7.17
N ILE A 71 3.33 -1.55 6.25
CA ILE A 71 3.31 -2.63 5.26
C ILE A 71 3.60 -4.00 5.90
N CYS A 72 4.62 -4.06 6.77
CA CYS A 72 5.25 -5.32 7.13
C CYS A 72 5.01 -5.77 8.57
N ASP A 73 4.87 -4.84 9.53
CA ASP A 73 4.60 -5.16 10.94
C ASP A 73 3.97 -3.96 11.69
N PRO A 74 2.65 -3.73 11.52
CA PRO A 74 2.00 -2.57 12.10
C PRO A 74 1.86 -2.64 13.63
N ARG A 75 2.14 -3.81 14.25
CA ARG A 75 2.22 -3.97 15.71
C ARG A 75 3.59 -3.61 16.29
N GLY A 76 4.57 -3.31 15.45
CA GLY A 76 5.71 -2.46 15.85
C GLY A 76 6.88 -3.15 16.56
N ALA A 77 7.14 -4.44 16.34
CA ALA A 77 8.33 -5.12 16.91
C ALA A 77 9.52 -5.19 15.94
N SER A 78 9.26 -4.99 14.64
CA SER A 78 10.26 -5.01 13.58
C SER A 78 11.22 -3.81 13.62
N ARG A 79 12.31 -3.94 12.87
CA ARG A 79 13.37 -2.94 12.77
C ARG A 79 13.67 -2.60 11.32
N VAL A 80 14.18 -1.40 11.09
CA VAL A 80 14.66 -0.97 9.77
C VAL A 80 16.16 -0.77 9.85
N TYR A 81 16.88 -1.36 8.90
CA TYR A 81 18.33 -1.22 8.77
C TYR A 81 18.64 -0.45 7.50
N ASN A 82 19.63 0.44 7.57
CA ASN A 82 20.15 1.18 6.43
C ASN A 82 21.55 0.71 6.06
N HIS A 83 21.81 0.68 4.76
CA HIS A 83 23.13 0.63 4.17
C HIS A 83 23.30 1.75 3.14
N THR A 84 24.18 2.71 3.45
CA THR A 84 24.60 3.76 2.53
C THR A 84 25.67 3.21 1.60
N THR A 85 25.49 3.38 0.30
CA THR A 85 26.52 2.98 -0.67
C THR A 85 26.59 4.05 -1.76
N ASP A 86 27.80 4.35 -2.19
CA ASP A 86 28.04 5.31 -3.29
C ASP A 86 27.81 4.68 -4.69
N THR A 87 27.55 3.37 -4.78
CA THR A 87 27.52 2.63 -6.06
C THR A 87 26.26 1.77 -6.24
N PRO A 88 25.39 2.08 -7.23
CA PRO A 88 24.15 1.34 -7.50
C PRO A 88 24.26 -0.11 -7.96
N SER A 89 25.45 -0.55 -8.41
CA SER A 89 25.60 -1.74 -9.25
C SER A 89 25.24 -3.06 -8.56
N ASP A 90 25.35 -3.14 -7.23
CA ASP A 90 25.18 -4.40 -6.49
C ASP A 90 23.93 -4.40 -5.58
N TRP A 91 23.08 -3.37 -5.67
CA TRP A 91 21.96 -3.17 -4.73
C TRP A 91 20.91 -4.28 -4.76
N TYR A 92 20.76 -4.93 -5.90
CA TYR A 92 19.74 -5.94 -6.14
C TYR A 92 20.04 -7.32 -5.53
N THR A 93 21.32 -7.59 -5.29
CA THR A 93 21.82 -8.90 -4.82
C THR A 93 22.52 -8.84 -3.48
N LEU A 94 22.77 -7.64 -2.94
CA LEU A 94 23.43 -7.48 -1.65
C LEU A 94 22.52 -7.95 -0.52
N ASP A 95 22.94 -8.94 0.26
CA ASP A 95 22.28 -9.32 1.51
C ASP A 95 22.71 -8.41 2.66
N LYS A 96 21.85 -8.30 3.69
CA LYS A 96 22.21 -7.61 4.93
C LYS A 96 23.42 -8.28 5.58
N THR A 97 24.40 -7.45 5.95
CA THR A 97 25.60 -7.86 6.67
C THR A 97 25.73 -7.09 7.99
N SER A 98 26.79 -7.36 8.75
CA SER A 98 27.07 -6.63 10.00
C SER A 98 27.43 -5.15 9.81
N SER A 99 27.65 -4.68 8.58
CA SER A 99 27.91 -3.26 8.29
C SER A 99 26.64 -2.40 8.21
N TRP A 100 25.47 -3.05 8.22
CA TRP A 100 24.18 -2.36 8.18
C TRP A 100 23.85 -1.77 9.54
N ARG A 101 23.38 -0.52 9.54
CA ARG A 101 23.05 0.21 10.77
C ARG A 101 21.54 0.23 10.98
N GLU A 102 21.07 -0.06 12.19
CA GLU A 102 19.67 0.18 12.56
C GLU A 102 19.36 1.68 12.52
N VAL A 103 18.29 2.06 11.80
CA VAL A 103 17.84 3.45 11.78
C VAL A 103 16.80 3.68 12.85
N VAL A 104 16.90 4.83 13.52
CA VAL A 104 15.96 5.25 14.57
C VAL A 104 15.23 6.52 14.16
N GLN A 105 14.12 6.81 14.83
CA GLN A 105 13.38 8.03 14.58
C GLN A 105 14.27 9.27 14.72
N GLY A 106 14.15 10.21 13.77
CA GLY A 106 14.98 11.41 13.69
C GLY A 106 16.29 11.25 12.93
N ASP A 107 16.71 10.02 12.57
CA ASP A 107 17.87 9.84 11.70
C ASP A 107 17.65 10.50 10.33
N PRO A 108 18.69 11.06 9.70
CA PRO A 108 18.58 11.69 8.39
C PRO A 108 18.22 10.66 7.30
N LEU A 109 17.36 11.07 6.36
CA LEU A 109 17.08 10.28 5.17
C LEU A 109 18.26 10.39 4.20
N LEU A 110 18.94 9.27 3.97
CA LEU A 110 20.15 9.17 3.16
C LEU A 110 19.90 8.25 1.96
N PRO A 111 20.63 8.45 0.84
CA PRO A 111 20.59 7.50 -0.25
C PRO A 111 21.14 6.15 0.19
N GLY A 112 20.54 5.08 -0.33
CA GLY A 112 20.92 3.71 0.00
C GLY A 112 19.72 2.79 0.17
N ILE A 113 19.98 1.66 0.83
CA ILE A 113 19.02 0.58 1.01
C ILE A 113 18.51 0.60 2.44
N TYR A 114 17.20 0.62 2.60
CA TYR A 114 16.47 0.40 3.84
C TYR A 114 15.84 -0.98 3.79
N GLU A 115 16.34 -1.89 4.62
CA GLU A 115 15.82 -3.25 4.73
C GLU A 115 15.02 -3.42 6.01
N PHE A 116 13.83 -3.98 5.85
CA PHE A 116 12.96 -4.32 6.95
C PHE A 116 13.28 -5.71 7.50
N GLU A 117 13.51 -5.78 8.81
CA GLU A 117 13.74 -7.03 9.52
C GLU A 117 12.60 -7.29 10.51
N THR A 118 12.04 -8.49 10.44
CA THR A 118 11.02 -8.97 11.37
C THR A 118 11.24 -10.44 11.68
N THR A 119 10.89 -10.84 12.90
CA THR A 119 10.93 -12.22 13.36
C THR A 119 9.66 -12.99 13.01
N SER A 120 8.63 -12.28 12.58
CA SER A 120 7.34 -12.86 12.22
C SER A 120 7.13 -12.76 10.72
N PRO A 121 6.64 -13.81 10.06
CA PRO A 121 6.31 -13.72 8.64
C PRO A 121 5.37 -12.53 8.35
N ILE A 122 5.67 -11.83 7.27
CA ILE A 122 4.89 -10.71 6.77
C ILE A 122 3.76 -11.31 5.96
N SER A 123 2.55 -11.17 6.50
CA SER A 123 1.33 -11.42 5.75
C SER A 123 0.87 -10.09 5.17
N LEU A 124 0.45 -10.06 3.91
CA LEU A 124 -0.17 -8.87 3.32
C LEU A 124 -1.45 -8.44 4.07
N SER A 125 -2.08 -9.35 4.82
CA SER A 125 -3.18 -9.04 5.72
C SER A 125 -2.76 -8.32 7.02
N LYS A 126 -1.45 -8.22 7.34
CA LYS A 126 -0.98 -7.50 8.54
C LYS A 126 -1.19 -5.99 8.44
N LEU A 127 -1.22 -5.40 7.25
CA LEU A 127 -1.66 -4.01 7.00
C LEU A 127 -3.05 -3.68 7.61
N SER A 128 -3.82 -4.70 7.98
CA SER A 128 -5.16 -4.64 8.57
C SER A 128 -5.21 -4.73 10.09
N GLU A 129 -4.12 -4.96 10.82
CA GLU A 129 -4.13 -4.88 12.29
C GLU A 129 -4.18 -3.40 12.70
N ARG A 130 -5.30 -2.78 12.33
CA ARG A 130 -5.68 -1.43 12.67
C ARG A 130 -6.03 -1.44 14.14
N ASP A 131 -5.30 -0.67 14.93
CA ASP A 131 -5.70 -0.43 16.32
C ASP A 131 -7.07 0.28 16.43
N ASN A 132 -7.61 0.86 15.35
CA ASN A 132 -8.95 1.43 15.31
C ASN A 132 -9.49 1.58 13.86
N HIS A 133 -10.81 1.46 13.67
CA HIS A 133 -11.47 1.80 12.40
C HIS A 133 -11.32 3.31 12.08
N SER A 134 -11.41 3.70 10.81
CA SER A 134 -11.41 5.13 10.44
C SER A 134 -12.67 5.80 10.99
N VAL A 135 -12.55 6.49 12.13
CA VAL A 135 -13.67 7.16 12.79
C VAL A 135 -14.13 8.35 11.96
N THR A 136 -15.44 8.45 11.73
CA THR A 136 -16.04 9.65 11.15
C THR A 136 -15.98 10.78 12.16
N THR A 137 -15.15 11.78 11.87
CA THR A 137 -15.10 13.00 12.68
C THR A 137 -16.45 13.72 12.63
N PRO A 138 -16.82 14.49 13.67
CA PRO A 138 -18.08 15.24 13.69
C PRO A 138 -18.29 16.10 12.44
N GLY A 139 -17.23 16.78 11.97
CA GLY A 139 -17.27 17.63 10.78
C GLY A 139 -17.42 16.89 9.44
N SER A 140 -17.35 15.56 9.43
CA SER A 140 -17.53 14.74 8.21
C SER A 140 -18.76 13.83 8.26
N LYS A 141 -19.60 13.99 9.29
CA LYS A 141 -20.78 13.14 9.52
C LYS A 141 -21.83 13.28 8.42
N SER A 142 -22.15 14.50 8.01
CA SER A 142 -23.12 14.77 6.92
C SER A 142 -22.68 14.13 5.61
N SER A 143 -21.43 14.38 5.18
CA SER A 143 -20.87 13.78 3.97
C SER A 143 -20.85 12.26 4.03
N SER A 144 -20.56 11.68 5.20
CA SER A 144 -20.57 10.23 5.39
C SER A 144 -21.98 9.63 5.27
N SER A 145 -23.01 10.32 5.77
CA SER A 145 -24.40 9.89 5.62
C SER A 145 -24.87 9.98 4.17
N THR A 146 -24.61 11.12 3.50
CA THR A 146 -24.96 11.31 2.08
C THR A 146 -24.26 10.28 1.19
N PHE A 147 -22.99 10.00 1.45
CA PHE A 147 -22.25 8.93 0.77
C PHE A 147 -22.95 7.57 0.92
N ALA A 148 -23.37 7.22 2.14
CA ALA A 148 -24.05 5.95 2.40
C ALA A 148 -25.41 5.86 1.71
N GLU A 149 -26.19 6.94 1.68
CA GLU A 149 -27.49 7.01 1.01
C GLU A 149 -27.37 6.91 -0.51
N HIS A 150 -26.39 7.60 -1.11
CA HIS A 150 -26.12 7.51 -2.54
C HIS A 150 -25.74 6.09 -2.95
N ILE A 151 -24.89 5.41 -2.18
CA ILE A 151 -24.50 4.03 -2.47
C ILE A 151 -25.67 3.07 -2.33
N LYS A 152 -26.47 3.20 -1.26
CA LYS A 152 -27.69 2.38 -1.09
C LYS A 152 -28.66 2.55 -2.25
N SER A 153 -28.84 3.79 -2.72
CA SER A 153 -29.72 4.10 -3.84
C SER A 153 -29.16 3.54 -5.15
N ARG A 154 -27.86 3.71 -5.42
CA ARG A 154 -27.17 3.17 -6.60
C ARG A 154 -27.27 1.64 -6.67
N ASP A 155 -27.06 0.97 -5.55
CA ASP A 155 -26.99 -0.49 -5.46
C ASP A 155 -28.37 -1.12 -5.17
N GLY A 156 -29.46 -0.35 -5.21
CA GLY A 156 -30.82 -0.84 -5.04
C GLY A 156 -31.09 -1.50 -3.68
N PHE A 157 -30.40 -1.03 -2.62
CA PHE A 157 -30.44 -1.60 -1.27
C PHE A 157 -30.08 -3.10 -1.24
N LYS A 158 -29.14 -3.53 -2.09
CA LYS A 158 -28.66 -4.91 -2.17
C LYS A 158 -27.14 -4.96 -2.09
N CYS A 159 -26.61 -5.99 -1.45
CA CYS A 159 -25.20 -6.30 -1.53
C CYS A 159 -24.82 -6.54 -3.00
N VAL A 160 -23.83 -5.81 -3.51
CA VAL A 160 -23.44 -5.93 -4.92
C VAL A 160 -22.85 -7.29 -5.28
N VAL A 161 -22.37 -8.05 -4.29
CA VAL A 161 -21.75 -9.36 -4.48
C VAL A 161 -22.80 -10.48 -4.39
N THR A 162 -23.64 -10.47 -3.35
CA THR A 162 -24.55 -11.59 -3.06
C THR A 162 -26.01 -11.31 -3.41
N GLY A 163 -26.35 -10.06 -3.73
CA GLY A 163 -27.74 -9.62 -3.90
C GLY A 163 -28.56 -9.56 -2.60
N SER A 164 -27.99 -9.93 -1.45
CA SER A 164 -28.68 -9.90 -0.16
C SER A 164 -29.18 -8.50 0.18
N THR A 165 -30.37 -8.39 0.77
CA THR A 165 -30.94 -7.14 1.27
C THR A 165 -30.80 -6.96 2.78
N THR A 166 -30.31 -7.99 3.49
CA THR A 166 -30.24 -7.99 4.95
C THR A 166 -28.87 -7.57 5.44
N VAL A 167 -28.83 -6.81 6.53
CA VAL A 167 -27.60 -6.39 7.26
C VAL A 167 -26.51 -5.88 6.32
N LEU A 168 -26.77 -4.72 5.71
CA LEU A 168 -25.89 -4.10 4.73
C LEU A 168 -25.00 -3.03 5.35
N VAL A 169 -23.74 -3.02 4.94
CA VAL A 169 -22.71 -2.06 5.34
C VAL A 169 -22.18 -1.37 4.11
N VAL A 170 -22.14 -0.03 4.16
CA VAL A 170 -21.46 0.77 3.15
C VAL A 170 -19.99 0.82 3.50
N SER A 171 -19.14 0.31 2.60
CA SER A 171 -17.69 0.33 2.73
C SER A 171 -17.06 1.27 1.72
N HIS A 172 -15.90 1.82 2.06
CA HIS A 172 -15.05 2.48 1.07
C HIS A 172 -14.10 1.45 0.46
N LEU A 173 -13.93 1.49 -0.86
CA LEU A 173 -12.88 0.72 -1.56
C LEU A 173 -11.49 1.31 -1.30
N ILE A 174 -11.42 2.63 -1.09
CA ILE A 174 -10.19 3.35 -0.75
C ILE A 174 -10.30 3.82 0.70
N PRO A 175 -9.32 3.54 1.59
CA PRO A 175 -9.41 3.94 2.99
C PRO A 175 -9.69 5.43 3.17
N LYS A 176 -10.81 5.77 3.81
CA LYS A 176 -11.26 7.15 4.09
C LYS A 176 -10.16 8.06 4.66
N ARG A 177 -9.28 7.51 5.50
CA ARG A 177 -8.15 8.22 6.13
C ARG A 177 -7.11 8.77 5.16
N MET A 178 -7.05 8.27 3.92
CA MET A 178 -6.15 8.79 2.89
C MET A 178 -6.53 10.21 2.41
N GLY A 179 -7.73 10.68 2.76
CA GLY A 179 -8.22 11.98 2.33
C GLY A 179 -8.51 12.04 0.82
N SER A 180 -8.94 13.20 0.34
CA SER A 180 -9.31 13.37 -1.07
C SER A 180 -8.10 13.26 -1.99
N GLU A 181 -6.94 13.81 -1.60
CA GLU A 181 -5.73 13.73 -2.44
C GLU A 181 -5.19 12.30 -2.54
N GLY A 182 -5.18 11.54 -1.44
CA GLY A 182 -4.83 10.12 -1.51
C GLY A 182 -5.84 9.31 -2.34
N THR A 183 -7.12 9.67 -2.28
CA THR A 183 -8.15 9.07 -3.15
C THR A 183 -7.86 9.36 -4.62
N LYS A 184 -7.59 10.62 -4.98
CA LYS A 184 -7.23 11.02 -6.35
C LYS A 184 -5.99 10.29 -6.85
N ALA A 185 -4.96 10.15 -6.01
CA ALA A 185 -3.75 9.43 -6.38
C ALA A 185 -4.03 7.95 -6.71
N VAL A 186 -4.84 7.28 -5.89
CA VAL A 186 -5.26 5.89 -6.14
C VAL A 186 -6.07 5.80 -7.43
N VAL A 187 -7.07 6.66 -7.62
CA VAL A 187 -7.90 6.64 -8.85
C VAL A 187 -7.08 6.96 -10.09
N THR A 188 -6.16 7.93 -10.01
CA THR A 188 -5.24 8.26 -11.11
C THR A 188 -4.42 7.04 -11.50
N ARG A 189 -3.93 6.29 -10.51
CA ARG A 189 -3.06 5.13 -10.71
C ARG A 189 -3.76 3.94 -11.35
N PHE A 190 -5.02 3.69 -10.99
CA PHE A 190 -5.76 2.49 -11.39
C PHE A 190 -6.81 2.73 -12.49
N SER A 191 -7.36 3.94 -12.57
CA SER A 191 -8.43 4.32 -13.52
C SER A 191 -8.01 5.44 -14.48
N GLY A 192 -6.86 6.08 -14.26
CA GLY A 192 -6.33 7.16 -15.10
C GLY A 192 -6.66 8.57 -14.59
N ALA A 193 -5.91 9.56 -15.07
CA ALA A 193 -5.98 10.94 -14.59
C ALA A 193 -7.35 11.60 -14.80
N GLN A 194 -8.04 11.26 -15.89
CA GLN A 194 -9.36 11.82 -16.20
C GLN A 194 -10.41 11.45 -15.15
N GLU A 195 -10.39 10.21 -14.66
CA GLU A 195 -11.33 9.71 -13.63
C GLU A 195 -11.07 10.33 -12.25
N ALA A 196 -9.89 10.91 -12.03
CA ALA A 196 -9.49 11.48 -10.75
C ALA A 196 -9.81 12.98 -10.60
N ILE A 197 -10.29 13.66 -11.65
CA ILE A 197 -10.45 15.12 -11.65
C ILE A 197 -11.44 15.57 -10.56
N ASP A 198 -12.59 14.90 -10.46
CA ASP A 198 -13.69 15.26 -9.58
C ASP A 198 -13.86 14.29 -8.39
N ILE A 199 -13.01 13.27 -8.31
CA ILE A 199 -13.09 12.28 -7.23
C ILE A 199 -12.65 12.90 -5.89
N HIS A 200 -13.38 12.56 -4.83
CA HIS A 200 -13.03 12.92 -3.46
C HIS A 200 -13.30 11.75 -2.51
N ARG A 201 -12.86 11.86 -1.26
CA ARG A 201 -12.93 10.77 -0.26
C ARG A 201 -14.34 10.25 0.10
N PHE A 202 -15.40 10.91 -0.37
CA PHE A 202 -16.81 10.55 -0.14
C PHE A 202 -17.57 10.44 -1.47
N ASP A 203 -16.85 10.24 -2.57
CA ASP A 203 -17.47 10.05 -3.87
C ASP A 203 -18.12 8.66 -3.95
N PRO A 204 -19.41 8.53 -4.30
CA PRO A 204 -20.07 7.22 -4.36
C PRO A 204 -19.35 6.20 -5.24
N ARG A 205 -18.61 6.62 -6.27
CA ARG A 205 -17.85 5.73 -7.17
C ARG A 205 -16.79 4.90 -6.44
N ILE A 206 -16.28 5.38 -5.31
CA ILE A 206 -15.26 4.67 -4.51
C ILE A 206 -15.86 3.88 -3.34
N GLY A 207 -17.17 3.70 -3.30
CA GLY A 207 -17.85 2.95 -2.26
C GLY A 207 -18.65 1.76 -2.78
N ILE A 208 -18.92 0.84 -1.88
CA ILE A 208 -19.54 -0.46 -2.17
C ILE A 208 -20.50 -0.87 -1.07
N LEU A 209 -21.66 -1.42 -1.44
CA LEU A 209 -22.63 -1.98 -0.50
C LEU A 209 -22.40 -3.47 -0.30
N LEU A 210 -22.06 -3.86 0.92
CA LEU A 210 -21.68 -5.22 1.28
C LEU A 210 -22.58 -5.81 2.35
N PHE A 211 -22.76 -7.13 2.30
CA PHE A 211 -23.25 -7.89 3.45
C PHE A 211 -22.20 -7.85 4.57
N THR A 212 -22.63 -7.73 5.83
CA THR A 212 -21.72 -7.53 6.99
C THR A 212 -20.56 -8.54 7.04
N SER A 213 -20.81 -9.82 6.77
CA SER A 213 -19.73 -10.82 6.77
C SER A 213 -18.68 -10.57 5.70
N LEU A 214 -19.06 -10.07 4.52
CA LEU A 214 -18.12 -9.68 3.46
C LEU A 214 -17.40 -8.38 3.83
N TYR A 215 -18.11 -7.43 4.42
CA TYR A 215 -17.49 -6.20 4.92
C TYR A 215 -16.34 -6.48 5.88
N SER A 216 -16.52 -7.40 6.85
CA SER A 216 -15.45 -7.77 7.78
C SER A 216 -14.23 -8.33 7.07
N LEU A 217 -14.41 -9.10 6.00
CA LEU A 217 -13.29 -9.63 5.20
C LEU A 217 -12.58 -8.52 4.43
N VAL A 218 -13.32 -7.60 3.81
CA VAL A 218 -12.75 -6.45 3.07
C VAL A 218 -12.01 -5.51 4.01
N ASP A 219 -12.59 -5.18 5.16
CA ASP A 219 -11.99 -4.23 6.10
C ASP A 219 -10.70 -4.78 6.74
N CYS A 220 -10.62 -6.10 6.89
CA CYS A 220 -9.42 -6.82 7.32
C CYS A 220 -8.48 -7.19 6.15
N TYR A 221 -8.68 -6.66 4.94
CA TYR A 221 -7.92 -7.00 3.74
C TYR A 221 -7.79 -8.52 3.48
N LYS A 222 -8.77 -9.30 3.96
CA LYS A 222 -8.94 -10.73 3.64
C LYS A 222 -9.72 -10.95 2.35
N LEU A 223 -10.26 -9.86 1.79
CA LEU A 223 -11.02 -9.86 0.55
C LEU A 223 -10.72 -8.61 -0.26
N GLY A 224 -10.37 -8.79 -1.52
CA GLY A 224 -10.22 -7.74 -2.53
C GLY A 224 -11.25 -7.90 -3.65
N PHE A 225 -11.41 -6.83 -4.43
CA PHE A 225 -12.27 -6.82 -5.61
C PHE A 225 -11.41 -6.68 -6.86
N TYR A 226 -11.63 -7.57 -7.82
CA TYR A 226 -11.07 -7.43 -9.16
C TYR A 226 -12.21 -7.27 -10.17
N ASN A 227 -12.09 -6.27 -11.04
CA ASN A 227 -13.05 -6.06 -12.11
C ASN A 227 -12.75 -7.04 -13.24
N VAL A 228 -13.68 -7.95 -13.52
CA VAL A 228 -13.70 -8.69 -14.77
C VAL A 228 -14.81 -8.09 -15.63
N THR A 229 -14.42 -7.74 -16.85
CA THR A 229 -15.26 -7.18 -17.91
C THR A 229 -16.73 -7.62 -17.80
N GLY A 230 -17.66 -6.66 -17.80
CA GLY A 230 -19.09 -6.92 -17.72
C GLY A 230 -19.69 -6.93 -16.31
N ASN A 231 -19.26 -6.02 -15.42
CA ASN A 231 -19.80 -5.86 -14.05
C ASN A 231 -19.65 -7.10 -13.14
N THR A 232 -18.71 -7.99 -13.43
CA THR A 232 -18.45 -9.15 -12.58
C THR A 232 -17.26 -8.86 -11.68
N TYR A 233 -17.50 -8.72 -10.38
CA TYR A 233 -16.42 -8.63 -9.40
C TYR A 233 -15.94 -10.04 -9.05
N ILE A 234 -14.69 -10.37 -9.38
CA ILE A 234 -14.09 -11.62 -8.89
C ILE A 234 -13.66 -11.42 -7.44
N HIS A 235 -14.07 -12.40 -6.63
CA HIS A 235 -13.64 -12.61 -5.26
C HIS A 235 -12.15 -12.94 -5.23
N ILE A 236 -11.36 -12.06 -4.65
CA ILE A 236 -9.98 -12.38 -4.29
C ILE A 236 -9.98 -12.53 -2.78
N SER A 237 -10.11 -13.75 -2.26
CA SER A 237 -9.81 -14.00 -0.85
C SER A 237 -8.31 -13.77 -0.63
N SER A 238 -7.86 -13.53 0.59
CA SER A 238 -6.43 -13.48 0.95
C SER A 238 -5.65 -14.79 0.71
N GLU A 239 -6.23 -15.72 -0.04
CA GLU A 239 -5.52 -16.81 -0.72
C GLU A 239 -5.08 -16.43 -2.14
N ALA A 240 -5.21 -15.16 -2.54
CA ALA A 240 -4.71 -14.63 -3.80
C ALA A 240 -4.32 -13.15 -3.63
N VAL A 241 -3.21 -12.74 -4.25
CA VAL A 241 -2.64 -11.36 -4.31
C VAL A 241 -1.80 -10.98 -3.07
N ILE A 242 -0.47 -10.89 -3.08
CA ILE A 242 0.64 -10.91 -4.08
C ILE A 242 1.71 -11.88 -3.57
#